data_AF-A0A914J2V7-F1
#
_entry.id   AF-A0A914J2V7-F1
#
_cell.length_a   1.000
_cell.length_b   1.000
_cell.length_c   1.000
_cell.angle_alpha   90.00
_cell.angle_beta   90.00
_cell.angle_gamma   90.00
#
_symmetry.space_group_name_H-M   'P 1'
#
loop_
_entity.id
_entity.type
_entity.pdbx_description
1 polymer ?
#
loop_
_entity_poly.entity_id
_entity_poly.type
_entity_poly.pdbx_seq_one_letter_code
_entity_poly.pdbx_strand_id
1 'polypeptide(L)'
;MLLSVGSSSKFTEIIGRGEACQMKLSEWPRMKEIGNAQLKFFENIVIKEQLDPKIVKQQATHLGHTHKTYARYGMKPHFLDIYQQNFMNQLKDLIIENKQEKMDFVEGWTLLIAYMIERTYFAYSVH
;
A
#
# COMPACT_ATOMS: atom_id res chain seq x y z
N MET A 1 -4.42 1.08 -4.50
CA MET A 1 -5.37 0.65 -3.46
C MET A 1 -6.65 0.02 -4.02
N LEU A 2 -7.47 0.75 -4.81
CA LEU A 2 -8.72 0.20 -5.38
C LEU A 2 -8.49 -1.11 -6.16
N LEU A 3 -7.51 -1.11 -7.06
CA LEU A 3 -7.10 -2.31 -7.81
C LEU A 3 -6.68 -3.43 -6.87
N SER A 4 -5.85 -3.13 -5.87
CA SER A 4 -5.34 -4.10 -4.90
C SER A 4 -6.47 -4.78 -4.11
N VAL A 5 -7.46 -4.01 -3.65
CA VAL A 5 -8.64 -4.54 -2.95
C VAL A 5 -9.51 -5.37 -3.89
N GLY A 6 -9.79 -4.88 -5.10
CA GLY A 6 -10.56 -5.62 -6.10
C GLY A 6 -9.88 -6.92 -6.54
N SER A 7 -8.55 -6.99 -6.52
CA SER A 7 -7.77 -8.18 -6.85
C SER A 7 -7.64 -9.19 -5.70
N SER A 8 -8.14 -8.87 -4.49
CA SER A 8 -8.03 -9.75 -3.33
C SER A 8 -9.41 -10.17 -2.82
N SER A 9 -9.87 -11.35 -3.23
CA SER A 9 -11.14 -11.93 -2.76
C SER A 9 -11.23 -12.03 -1.23
N LYS A 10 -10.11 -12.30 -0.56
CA LYS A 10 -10.07 -12.33 0.90
C LYS A 10 -10.23 -10.95 1.52
N PHE A 11 -9.63 -9.92 0.92
CA PHE A 11 -9.82 -8.55 1.39
C PHE A 11 -11.27 -8.13 1.21
N THR A 12 -11.90 -8.44 0.06
CA THR A 12 -13.31 -8.11 -0.20
C THR A 12 -14.27 -8.85 0.74
N GLU A 13 -13.95 -10.09 1.13
CA GLU A 13 -14.66 -10.84 2.17
C GLU A 13 -14.56 -10.14 3.54
N ILE A 14 -13.35 -9.77 3.97
CA ILE A 14 -13.09 -9.15 5.28
C ILE A 14 -13.80 -7.79 5.42
N ILE A 15 -13.92 -7.04 4.34
CA ILE A 15 -14.66 -5.77 4.34
C ILE A 15 -16.19 -5.94 4.13
N GLY A 16 -16.68 -7.18 4.08
CA GLY A 16 -18.12 -7.49 3.95
C GLY A 16 -18.71 -7.12 2.59
N ARG A 17 -17.88 -7.10 1.53
CA ARG A 17 -18.29 -6.68 0.17
C ARG A 17 -18.33 -7.81 -0.86
N GLY A 18 -18.09 -9.07 -0.49
CA GLY A 18 -18.23 -10.24 -1.40
C GLY A 18 -17.43 -10.08 -2.71
N GLU A 19 -17.85 -10.73 -3.80
CA GLU A 19 -17.35 -10.41 -5.16
C GLU A 19 -17.87 -9.04 -5.60
N ALA A 20 -17.33 -7.96 -5.02
CA ALA A 20 -17.68 -6.61 -5.43
C ALA A 20 -17.02 -6.29 -6.78
N CYS A 21 -17.84 -5.93 -7.76
CA CYS A 21 -17.38 -5.27 -8.98
C CYS A 21 -16.59 -4.00 -8.63
N GLN A 22 -15.45 -3.76 -9.29
CA GLN A 22 -14.56 -2.60 -9.02
C GLN A 22 -15.30 -1.25 -9.05
N MET A 23 -16.28 -1.09 -9.94
CA MET A 23 -17.14 0.10 -10.02
C MET A 23 -17.90 0.37 -8.71
N LYS A 24 -18.36 -0.69 -8.03
CA LYS A 24 -19.05 -0.57 -6.73
C LYS A 24 -18.07 -0.31 -5.59
N LEU A 25 -16.81 -0.73 -5.72
CA LEU A 25 -15.76 -0.44 -4.75
C LEU A 25 -15.33 1.03 -4.79
N SER A 26 -15.24 1.65 -5.99
CA SER A 26 -14.92 3.08 -6.10
C SER A 26 -15.95 4.00 -5.44
N GLU A 27 -17.21 3.57 -5.38
CA GLU A 27 -18.31 4.30 -4.73
C GLU A 27 -18.37 4.08 -3.22
N TRP A 28 -17.62 3.11 -2.69
CA TRP A 28 -17.66 2.80 -1.26
C TRP A 28 -16.92 3.89 -0.45
N PRO A 29 -17.59 4.61 0.47
CA PRO A 29 -16.96 5.71 1.20
C PRO A 29 -15.68 5.29 1.95
N ARG A 30 -15.66 4.06 2.48
CA ARG A 30 -14.48 3.53 3.16
C ARG A 30 -13.31 3.27 2.23
N MET A 31 -13.52 2.98 0.93
CA MET A 31 -12.40 2.95 -0.03
C MET A 31 -11.77 4.33 -0.18
N LYS A 32 -12.58 5.38 -0.20
CA LYS A 32 -12.08 6.76 -0.24
C LYS A 32 -11.30 7.09 1.03
N GLU A 33 -11.79 6.68 2.19
CA GLU A 33 -11.06 6.83 3.46
C GLU A 33 -9.72 6.10 3.47
N ILE A 34 -9.68 4.82 3.03
CA ILE A 34 -8.44 4.04 2.94
C ILE A 34 -7.46 4.67 1.95
N GLY A 35 -7.94 5.13 0.79
CA GLY A 35 -7.12 5.83 -0.20
C GLY A 35 -6.53 7.12 0.35
N ASN A 36 -7.34 7.93 1.04
CA ASN A 36 -6.89 9.17 1.68
C ASN A 36 -5.90 8.90 2.82
N ALA A 37 -6.11 7.82 3.60
CA ALA A 37 -5.17 7.44 4.65
C ALA A 37 -3.82 7.03 4.06
N GLN A 38 -3.79 6.29 2.94
CA GLN A 38 -2.56 5.98 2.22
C GLN A 38 -1.87 7.23 1.68
N LEU A 39 -2.62 8.15 1.08
CA LEU A 39 -2.06 9.39 0.57
C LEU A 39 -1.38 10.17 1.71
N LYS A 40 -2.11 10.41 2.81
CA LYS A 40 -1.58 11.11 4.00
C LYS A 40 -0.35 10.41 4.59
N PHE A 41 -0.35 9.08 4.60
CA PHE A 41 0.79 8.30 5.08
C PHE A 41 2.05 8.60 4.28
N PHE A 42 1.98 8.55 2.95
CA PHE A 42 3.12 8.86 2.10
C PHE A 42 3.47 10.35 2.07
N GLU A 43 2.49 11.25 2.09
CA GLU A 43 2.74 12.70 2.23
C GLU A 43 3.53 13.01 3.49
N ASN A 44 3.17 12.40 4.62
CA ASN A 44 3.92 12.59 5.86
C ASN A 44 5.36 12.07 5.69
N ILE A 45 5.55 10.84 5.23
CA ILE A 45 6.89 10.23 5.15
C ILE A 45 7.79 10.93 4.13
N VAL A 46 7.27 11.21 2.93
CA VAL A 46 8.06 11.74 1.81
C VAL A 46 8.25 13.25 1.92
N ILE A 47 7.20 14.00 2.21
CA ILE A 47 7.24 15.47 2.15
C ILE A 47 7.59 16.08 3.50
N LYS A 48 6.90 15.68 4.57
CA LYS A 48 7.10 16.31 5.89
C LYS A 48 8.37 15.82 6.57
N GLU A 49 8.55 14.51 6.59
CA GLU A 49 9.65 13.84 7.30
C GLU A 49 10.86 13.62 6.40
N GLN A 50 10.77 14.00 5.12
CA GLN A 50 11.87 13.97 4.14
C GLN A 50 12.62 12.63 4.11
N LEU A 51 11.87 11.53 4.21
CA LEU A 51 12.40 10.17 4.23
C LEU A 51 13.39 9.89 5.39
N ASP A 52 13.21 10.53 6.56
CA ASP A 52 14.00 10.20 7.75
C ASP A 52 13.98 8.69 8.02
N PRO A 53 15.14 8.00 8.00
CA PRO A 53 15.18 6.54 8.09
C PRO A 53 14.57 5.96 9.36
N LYS A 54 14.65 6.68 10.49
CA LYS A 54 14.07 6.24 11.77
C LYS A 54 12.54 6.32 11.68
N ILE A 55 12.02 7.41 11.13
CA ILE A 55 10.58 7.60 10.98
C ILE A 55 10.01 6.61 9.97
N VAL A 56 10.63 6.45 8.80
CA VAL A 56 10.22 5.47 7.79
C VAL A 56 10.17 4.06 8.41
N LYS A 57 11.22 3.66 9.16
CA LYS A 57 11.26 2.36 9.86
C LYS A 57 10.13 2.21 10.88
N GLN A 58 9.90 3.24 11.70
CA GLN A 58 8.85 3.24 12.72
C GLN A 58 7.47 3.11 12.09
N GLN A 59 7.19 3.90 11.06
CA GLN A 59 5.91 3.90 10.34
C GLN A 59 5.66 2.57 9.64
N ALA A 60 6.67 1.99 8.97
CA ALA A 60 6.56 0.67 8.36
C ALA A 60 6.29 -0.44 9.38
N THR A 61 6.96 -0.38 10.54
CA THR A 61 6.76 -1.35 11.62
C THR A 61 5.34 -1.22 12.20
N HIS A 62 4.86 0.01 12.42
CA HIS A 62 3.50 0.26 12.88
C HIS A 62 2.44 -0.23 11.89
N LEU A 63 2.68 -0.04 10.59
CA LEU A 63 1.82 -0.55 9.53
C LEU A 63 1.77 -2.08 9.53
N GLY A 64 2.89 -2.77 9.75
CA GLY A 64 2.95 -4.22 9.91
C GLY A 64 2.17 -4.73 11.11
N HIS A 65 2.28 -4.10 12.27
CA HIS A 65 1.47 -4.45 13.43
C HIS A 65 -0.03 -4.26 13.17
N THR A 66 -0.40 -3.17 12.50
CA THR A 66 -1.79 -2.93 12.09
C THR A 66 -2.28 -4.04 11.16
N HIS A 67 -1.48 -4.43 10.16
CA HIS A 67 -1.81 -5.54 9.26
C HIS A 67 -1.94 -6.87 10.00
N LYS A 68 -1.09 -7.13 11.00
CA LYS A 68 -1.16 -8.32 11.86
C LYS A 68 -2.49 -8.42 12.59
N THR A 69 -3.11 -7.30 12.99
CA THR A 69 -4.44 -7.34 13.63
C THR A 69 -5.54 -7.91 12.72
N TYR A 70 -5.36 -7.86 11.40
CA TYR A 70 -6.30 -8.46 10.44
C TYR A 70 -6.04 -9.95 10.19
N ALA A 71 -4.93 -10.50 10.70
CA ALA A 71 -4.63 -11.93 10.62
C ALA A 71 -5.73 -12.78 11.29
N ARG A 72 -6.36 -12.27 12.36
CA ARG A 72 -7.49 -12.93 13.03
C ARG A 72 -8.72 -13.12 12.14
N TYR A 73 -8.81 -12.38 11.04
CA TYR A 73 -9.85 -12.51 10.02
C TYR A 73 -9.38 -13.34 8.80
N GLY A 74 -8.21 -13.98 8.90
CA GLY A 74 -7.62 -14.77 7.82
C GLY A 74 -6.88 -13.95 6.75
N MET A 75 -6.60 -12.66 7.00
CA MET A 75 -5.79 -11.86 6.09
C MET A 75 -4.32 -12.29 6.16
N LYS A 76 -3.82 -12.85 5.08
CA LYS A 76 -2.40 -13.21 4.92
C LYS A 76 -1.60 -12.01 4.38
N PRO A 77 -0.28 -11.96 4.64
CA PRO A 77 0.60 -10.91 4.13
C PRO A 77 0.63 -10.79 2.61
N HIS A 78 0.25 -11.83 1.87
CA HIS A 78 0.23 -11.86 0.40
C HIS A 78 -0.56 -10.70 -0.24
N PHE A 79 -1.49 -10.07 0.47
CA PHE A 79 -2.12 -8.83 0.01
C PHE A 79 -1.11 -7.71 -0.27
N LEU A 80 0.01 -7.67 0.44
CA LEU A 80 1.10 -6.71 0.22
C LEU A 80 1.78 -6.92 -1.14
N ASP A 81 1.90 -8.16 -1.61
CA ASP A 81 2.46 -8.46 -2.94
C ASP A 81 1.52 -7.95 -4.04
N ILE A 82 0.21 -8.20 -3.89
CA ILE A 82 -0.83 -7.68 -4.79
C ILE A 82 -0.81 -6.15 -4.78
N TYR A 83 -0.61 -5.54 -3.62
CA TYR A 83 -0.46 -4.09 -3.50
C TYR A 83 0.78 -3.59 -4.23
N GLN A 84 1.94 -4.21 -4.02
CA GLN A 84 3.19 -3.84 -4.69
C GLN A 84 3.07 -3.88 -6.20
N GLN A 85 2.60 -5.00 -6.75
CA GLN A 85 2.47 -5.18 -8.19
C GLN A 85 1.56 -4.10 -8.80
N ASN A 86 0.40 -3.86 -8.20
CA ASN A 86 -0.52 -2.85 -8.67
C ASN A 86 0.07 -1.44 -8.56
N PHE A 87 0.75 -1.12 -7.45
CA PHE A 87 1.42 0.18 -7.27
C PHE A 87 2.48 0.41 -8.34
N MET A 88 3.34 -0.60 -8.58
CA MET A 88 4.40 -0.53 -9.58
C MET A 88 3.85 -0.38 -11.00
N ASN A 89 2.74 -1.03 -11.33
CA ASN A 89 2.10 -0.84 -12.63
C ASN A 89 1.58 0.60 -12.78
N GLN A 90 0.92 1.13 -11.76
CA GLN A 90 0.44 2.52 -11.76
C GLN A 90 1.56 3.54 -11.91
N LEU A 91 2.73 3.31 -11.27
CA LEU A 91 3.90 4.18 -11.43
C LEU A 91 4.43 4.21 -12.87
N LYS A 92 4.47 3.07 -13.54
CA LYS A 92 4.97 2.97 -14.92
C LYS A 92 4.10 3.75 -15.90
N ASP A 93 2.80 3.79 -15.64
CA ASP A 93 1.81 4.48 -16.46
C ASP A 93 1.77 6.00 -16.24
N LEU A 94 2.49 6.52 -15.23
CA LEU A 94 2.58 7.97 -14.99
C LEU A 94 3.24 8.68 -16.18
N ILE A 95 2.63 9.78 -16.60
CA ILE A 95 3.17 10.65 -17.64
C ILE A 95 4.06 11.68 -16.96
N ILE A 96 5.36 11.54 -17.14
CA ILE A 96 6.40 12.50 -16.74
C ILE A 96 7.19 12.79 -18.02
N GLU A 97 7.20 14.06 -18.44
CA GLU A 97 7.75 14.47 -19.73
C GLU A 97 9.25 14.18 -19.84
N ASN A 98 9.98 14.42 -18.76
CA ASN A 98 11.40 14.13 -18.68
C ASN A 98 11.62 12.64 -18.39
N LYS A 99 12.25 11.94 -19.34
CA LYS A 99 12.53 10.51 -19.23
C LYS A 99 13.44 10.15 -18.05
N GLN A 100 14.47 10.96 -17.78
CA GLN A 100 15.39 10.71 -16.68
C GLN A 100 14.68 10.92 -15.34
N GLU A 101 13.93 12.02 -15.21
CA GLU A 101 13.10 12.27 -14.03
C GLU A 101 12.11 11.13 -13.79
N LYS A 102 11.47 10.61 -14.85
CA LYS A 102 10.60 9.44 -14.74
C LYS A 102 11.34 8.21 -14.20
N MET A 103 12.55 7.96 -14.69
CA MET A 103 13.37 6.83 -14.24
C MET A 103 13.73 6.97 -12.76
N ASP A 104 14.25 8.13 -12.36
CA ASP A 104 14.64 8.41 -10.97
C ASP A 104 13.43 8.35 -10.03
N PHE A 105 12.28 8.88 -10.46
CA PHE A 105 11.03 8.84 -9.71
C PHE A 105 10.53 7.41 -9.51
N VAL A 106 10.50 6.60 -10.58
CA VAL A 106 10.07 5.21 -10.52
C VAL A 106 11.03 4.40 -9.65
N GLU A 107 12.34 4.60 -9.77
CA GLU A 107 13.34 3.92 -8.95
C GLU A 107 13.19 4.27 -7.46
N GLY A 108 13.07 5.55 -7.11
CA GLY A 108 12.88 6.00 -5.74
C GLY A 108 11.64 5.39 -5.09
N TRP A 109 10.51 5.37 -5.80
CA TRP A 109 9.30 4.71 -5.31
C TRP A 109 9.44 3.18 -5.23
N THR A 110 10.15 2.55 -6.16
CA THR A 110 10.41 1.10 -6.12
C THR A 110 11.14 0.73 -4.84
N LEU A 111 12.22 1.45 -4.53
CA LEU A 111 13.03 1.23 -3.33
C LEU A 111 12.21 1.48 -2.06
N LEU A 112 11.47 2.59 -1.99
CA LEU A 112 10.64 2.92 -0.84
C LEU A 112 9.57 1.85 -0.60
N ILE A 113 8.80 1.48 -1.62
CA ILE A 113 7.73 0.48 -1.47
C ILE A 113 8.29 -0.89 -1.09
N ALA A 114 9.39 -1.32 -1.72
CA ALA A 114 10.04 -2.58 -1.38
C ALA A 114 10.46 -2.60 0.10
N TYR A 115 11.14 -1.55 0.58
CA TYR A 115 11.53 -1.42 1.98
C TYR A 115 10.31 -1.45 2.91
N MET A 116 9.27 -0.66 2.62
CA MET A 116 8.07 -0.59 3.44
C MET A 116 7.38 -1.95 3.56
N ILE A 117 7.28 -2.69 2.45
CA ILE A 117 6.66 -4.02 2.42
C ILE A 117 7.51 -5.02 3.19
N GLU A 118 8.81 -5.07 2.99
CA GLU A 118 9.72 -5.97 3.73
C GLU A 118 9.61 -5.73 5.24
N ARG A 119 9.63 -4.47 5.68
CA ARG A 119 9.46 -4.11 7.09
C ARG A 119 8.08 -4.47 7.64
N THR A 120 7.04 -4.33 6.82
CA THR A 120 5.67 -4.72 7.17
C THR A 120 5.57 -6.23 7.33
N TYR A 121 6.17 -7.01 6.42
CA TYR A 121 6.29 -8.47 6.51
C TYR A 121 7.00 -8.91 7.79
N PHE A 122 8.14 -8.30 8.10
CA PHE A 122 8.89 -8.60 9.31
C PHE A 122 8.05 -8.34 10.57
N ALA A 123 7.40 -7.17 10.67
CA ALA A 123 6.57 -6.86 11.83
C ALA A 123 5.29 -7.73 11.91
N TYR A 124 4.81 -8.27 10.79
CA TYR A 124 3.72 -9.24 10.78
C TYR A 124 4.17 -10.60 11.34
N SER A 125 5.39 -11.04 11.05
CA SER A 125 5.89 -12.38 11.40
C SER A 125 6.48 -12.49 12.81
N VAL A 126 6.93 -11.40 13.41
CA VAL A 126 7.46 -11.40 14.78
C VAL A 126 6.32 -11.65 15.77
N HIS A 127 6.47 -12.67 16.64
CA HIS A 127 5.47 -13.13 17.60
C HIS A 127 5.20 -12.13 18.72
#